data_AF-A0A8C7Z8E3-F1
#
_entry.id   AF-A0A8C7Z8E3-F1
#
_cell.length_a   1.000
_cell.length_b   1.000
_cell.length_c   1.000
_cell.angle_alpha   90.00
_cell.angle_beta   90.00
_cell.angle_gamma   90.00
#
_symmetry.space_group_name_H-M   'P 1'
#
loop_
_entity.id
_entity.type
_entity.pdbx_description
1 polymer ?
#
loop_
_entity_poly.entity_id
_entity_poly.type
_entity_poly.pdbx_seq_one_letter_code
_entity_poly.pdbx_strand_id
1 'polypeptide(L)'
;MPGFDYKFLEKPKRRFQCPLCSKAMREPVQVSTCGHRFCDTCLQEFLSEGVFKCPEDQLPLDYAKTFNPDPNWKNFQKPCSTRNSLDESTLGFGYPKFISHEEIKKRNYIRDNCIFIKASIEIPQKIMG
;
A
#
# COMPACT_ATOMS: atom_id res chain seq x y z
N MET A 1 4.65 -6.58 15.11
CA MET A 1 3.30 -6.64 15.72
C MET A 1 2.28 -6.82 14.62
N PRO A 2 1.35 -7.78 14.75
CA PRO A 2 0.34 -8.07 13.73
C PRO A 2 -0.76 -7.00 13.72
N GLY A 3 -1.02 -6.43 12.54
CA GLY A 3 -2.15 -5.53 12.30
C GLY A 3 -2.24 -4.29 13.21
N PHE A 4 -3.29 -3.51 13.00
CA PHE A 4 -3.68 -2.40 13.86
C PHE A 4 -4.84 -2.83 14.75
N ASP A 5 -4.63 -2.78 16.06
CA ASP A 5 -5.66 -3.02 17.07
C ASP A 5 -6.27 -1.69 17.51
N TYR A 6 -7.03 -1.07 16.61
CA TYR A 6 -7.72 0.19 16.85
C TYR A 6 -9.22 0.02 16.69
N LYS A 7 -9.98 0.80 17.47
CA LYS A 7 -11.40 1.00 17.24
C LYS A 7 -11.58 2.00 16.11
N PHE A 8 -11.83 1.51 14.90
CA PHE A 8 -12.19 2.35 13.77
C PHE A 8 -13.63 2.86 13.92
N LEU A 9 -13.91 4.07 13.43
CA LEU A 9 -15.28 4.63 13.38
C LEU A 9 -16.20 3.71 12.55
N GLU A 10 -15.70 3.27 11.40
CA GLU A 10 -16.34 2.27 10.55
C GLU A 10 -15.42 1.06 10.42
N LYS A 11 -16.00 -0.14 10.41
CA LYS A 11 -15.23 -1.37 10.20
C LYS A 11 -14.51 -1.28 8.84
N PRO A 12 -13.17 -1.45 8.79
CA PRO A 12 -12.45 -1.42 7.52
C PRO A 12 -13.01 -2.47 6.54
N LYS A 13 -13.08 -2.15 5.25
CA LYS A 13 -13.47 -3.13 4.21
C LYS A 13 -12.51 -4.33 4.24
N ARG A 14 -13.00 -5.53 3.89
CA ARG A 14 -12.19 -6.78 3.90
C ARG A 14 -10.87 -6.65 3.14
N ARG A 15 -10.85 -5.93 2.02
CA ARG A 15 -9.62 -5.66 1.23
C ARG A 15 -8.52 -4.90 1.98
N PHE A 16 -8.82 -4.31 3.15
CA PHE A 16 -7.87 -3.60 4.01
C PHE A 16 -7.54 -4.37 5.29
N GLN A 17 -8.10 -5.56 5.46
CA GLN A 17 -7.85 -6.44 6.59
C GLN A 17 -6.88 -7.55 6.18
N CYS A 18 -6.03 -7.95 7.13
CA CYS A 18 -5.12 -9.06 6.96
C CYS A 18 -5.91 -10.37 7.07
N PRO A 19 -5.81 -11.31 6.12
CA PRO A 19 -6.51 -12.58 6.25
C PRO A 19 -6.05 -13.45 7.42
N LEU A 20 -4.78 -13.32 7.85
CA LEU A 20 -4.21 -14.13 8.94
C LEU A 20 -4.63 -13.64 10.33
N CYS A 21 -4.64 -12.33 10.58
CA CYS A 21 -4.98 -11.77 11.90
C CYS A 21 -6.35 -11.10 11.97
N SER A 22 -7.07 -10.99 10.85
CA SER A 22 -8.38 -10.33 10.71
C SER A 22 -8.45 -8.85 11.14
N LYS A 23 -7.30 -8.22 11.44
CA LYS A 23 -7.18 -6.80 11.79
C LYS A 23 -6.83 -5.97 10.56
N ALA A 24 -7.00 -4.63 10.65
CA ALA A 24 -6.50 -3.71 9.62
C ALA A 24 -4.99 -3.94 9.41
N MET A 25 -4.55 -4.04 8.15
CA MET A 25 -3.17 -4.40 7.85
C MET A 25 -2.18 -3.34 8.34
N ARG A 26 -1.17 -3.78 9.10
CA ARG A 26 0.02 -2.99 9.46
C ARG A 26 1.17 -3.42 8.56
N GLU A 27 1.85 -2.46 7.95
CA GLU A 27 2.91 -2.70 6.96
C GLU A 27 2.52 -3.82 5.98
N PRO A 28 1.48 -3.59 5.14
CA PRO A 28 1.00 -4.60 4.22
C PRO A 28 2.07 -4.98 3.20
N VAL A 29 2.26 -6.28 3.03
CA VAL A 29 3.10 -6.90 1.99
C VAL A 29 2.20 -7.57 0.97
N GLN A 30 2.55 -7.48 -0.31
CA GLN A 30 1.74 -8.06 -1.40
C GLN A 30 2.43 -9.28 -1.99
N VAL A 31 1.69 -10.38 -2.10
CA VAL A 31 2.16 -11.60 -2.78
C VAL A 31 2.21 -11.32 -4.29
N SER A 32 3.37 -11.52 -4.91
CA SER A 32 3.58 -11.19 -6.32
C SER A 32 2.81 -12.10 -7.29
N THR A 33 2.58 -13.36 -6.91
CA THR A 33 1.89 -14.35 -7.76
C THR A 33 0.38 -14.17 -7.83
N CYS A 34 -0.25 -13.54 -6.82
CA CYS A 34 -1.71 -13.44 -6.72
C CYS A 34 -2.27 -12.10 -6.25
N GLY A 35 -1.42 -11.18 -5.76
CA GLY A 35 -1.84 -9.86 -5.31
C GLY A 35 -2.52 -9.82 -3.94
N HIS A 36 -2.68 -10.96 -3.25
CA HIS A 36 -3.18 -11.00 -1.87
C HIS A 36 -2.22 -10.28 -0.92
N ARG A 37 -2.77 -9.63 0.11
CA ARG A 37 -2.01 -8.79 1.04
C ARG A 37 -2.18 -9.23 2.47
N PHE A 38 -1.09 -9.15 3.22
CA PHE A 38 -0.99 -9.58 4.62
C PHE A 38 -0.17 -8.54 5.39
N CYS A 39 -0.24 -8.54 6.73
CA CYS A 39 0.77 -7.82 7.50
C CYS A 39 2.13 -8.49 7.29
N ASP A 40 3.20 -7.71 7.14
CA ASP A 40 4.60 -8.17 7.06
C ASP A 40 4.89 -9.27 8.09
N THR A 41 4.65 -8.98 9.37
CA THR A 41 4.91 -9.93 10.45
C THR A 41 4.03 -11.16 10.43
N CYS A 42 2.77 -11.05 9.98
CA CYS A 42 1.87 -12.21 9.94
C CYS A 42 2.29 -13.19 8.86
N LEU A 43 2.69 -12.68 7.69
CA LEU A 43 3.11 -13.54 6.60
C LEU A 43 4.45 -14.20 6.93
N GLN A 44 5.41 -13.48 7.50
CA GLN A 44 6.68 -14.07 7.95
C GLN A 44 6.46 -15.22 8.95
N GLU A 45 5.59 -15.02 9.94
CA GLU A 45 5.24 -16.04 10.93
C GLU A 45 4.61 -17.27 10.28
N PHE A 46 3.62 -17.08 9.40
CA PHE A 46 2.97 -18.18 8.68
C PHE A 46 3.95 -19.01 7.84
N LEU A 47 4.88 -18.36 7.13
CA LEU A 47 5.86 -19.07 6.29
C LEU A 47 6.96 -19.74 7.12
N SER A 48 7.19 -19.29 8.35
CA SER A 48 8.19 -19.90 9.25
C SER A 48 7.84 -21.34 9.63
N GLU A 49 6.57 -21.74 9.47
CA GLU A 49 6.08 -23.11 9.64
C GLU A 49 6.44 -24.04 8.46
N GLY A 50 7.18 -23.55 7.45
CA GLY A 50 7.61 -24.34 6.29
C GLY A 50 6.59 -24.41 5.15
N VAL A 51 5.55 -23.57 5.19
CA VAL A 51 4.54 -23.45 4.14
C VAL A 51 4.96 -22.35 3.17
N PHE A 52 5.10 -22.66 1.88
CA PHE A 52 5.50 -21.69 0.83
C PHE A 52 4.38 -21.43 -0.19
N LYS A 53 3.15 -21.31 0.32
CA LYS A 53 1.93 -21.08 -0.46
C LYS A 53 1.12 -19.98 0.16
N CYS A 54 0.40 -19.22 -0.67
CA CYS A 54 -0.49 -18.17 -0.22
C CYS A 54 -1.67 -18.75 0.60
N PRO A 55 -1.97 -18.22 1.80
CA PRO A 55 -3.07 -18.70 2.64
C PRO A 55 -4.46 -18.61 2.00
N GLU A 56 -4.67 -17.69 1.05
CA GLU A 56 -6.00 -17.42 0.45
C GLU A 56 -6.30 -18.33 -0.76
N ASP A 57 -5.29 -18.66 -1.58
CA ASP A 57 -5.48 -19.33 -2.88
C ASP A 57 -4.49 -20.46 -3.17
N GLN A 58 -3.57 -20.76 -2.24
CA GLN A 58 -2.57 -21.81 -2.34
C GLN A 58 -1.57 -21.68 -3.49
N LEU A 59 -1.52 -20.53 -4.16
CA LEU A 59 -0.50 -20.28 -5.19
C LEU A 59 0.90 -20.18 -4.55
N PRO A 60 1.97 -20.56 -5.28
CA PRO A 60 3.32 -20.49 -4.77
C PRO A 60 3.66 -19.09 -4.22
N LEU A 61 4.30 -19.07 -3.06
CA LEU A 61 4.66 -17.85 -2.36
C LEU A 61 6.11 -17.94 -1.89
N ASP A 62 6.91 -17.00 -2.37
CA ASP A 62 8.28 -16.75 -1.91
C ASP A 62 8.33 -15.38 -1.24
N TYR A 63 8.63 -15.36 0.06
CA TYR A 63 8.66 -14.12 0.84
C TYR A 63 9.61 -13.08 0.23
N ALA A 64 10.77 -13.53 -0.25
CA ALA A 64 11.78 -12.66 -0.83
C ALA A 64 11.30 -12.00 -2.14
N LYS A 65 10.25 -12.54 -2.76
CA LYS A 65 9.61 -12.01 -3.97
C LYS A 65 8.31 -11.28 -3.68
N THR A 66 7.97 -11.05 -2.40
CA THR A 66 6.84 -10.19 -2.06
C THR A 66 7.13 -8.76 -2.46
N PHE A 67 6.09 -8.04 -2.86
CA PHE A 67 6.19 -6.64 -3.17
C PHE A 67 6.05 -5.82 -1.89
N ASN A 68 7.16 -5.20 -1.49
CA ASN A 68 7.24 -4.22 -0.41
C ASN A 68 7.55 -2.86 -1.02
N PRO A 69 6.70 -1.85 -0.82
CA PRO A 69 6.93 -0.56 -1.41
C PRO A 69 8.08 0.14 -0.70
N ASP A 70 9.23 0.18 -1.37
CA ASP A 70 10.42 0.88 -0.89
C ASP A 70 10.26 2.40 -1.11
N PRO A 71 10.23 3.22 -0.05
CA PRO A 71 10.15 4.67 -0.18
C PRO A 71 11.36 5.29 -0.91
N ASN A 72 12.47 4.57 -1.05
CA ASN A 72 13.63 5.00 -1.81
C ASN A 72 13.48 4.76 -3.31
N TRP A 73 12.53 3.92 -3.73
CA TRP A 73 12.28 3.73 -5.15
C TRP A 73 11.56 4.96 -5.71
N LYS A 74 12.13 5.54 -6.78
CA LYS A 74 11.66 6.81 -7.38
C LYS A 74 10.16 6.81 -7.62
N ASN A 75 9.58 5.69 -8.02
CA ASN A 75 8.16 5.59 -8.31
C ASN A 75 7.26 5.73 -7.07
N PHE A 76 7.73 5.44 -5.85
CA PHE A 76 6.98 5.65 -4.59
C PHE A 76 7.24 6.99 -3.91
N GLN A 77 8.19 7.77 -4.43
CA GLN A 77 8.45 9.12 -3.92
C GLN A 77 7.40 10.11 -4.41
N LYS A 78 7.27 11.22 -3.66
CA LYS A 78 6.38 12.32 -4.04
C LYS A 78 6.69 12.80 -5.47
N PRO A 79 5.67 13.02 -6.32
CA PRO A 79 5.87 13.64 -7.63
C PRO A 79 6.59 14.98 -7.51
N CYS A 80 7.58 15.20 -8.37
CA CYS A 80 8.39 16.41 -8.44
C CYS A 80 8.25 17.03 -9.83
N SER A 81 8.47 18.35 -9.96
CA SER A 81 8.37 19.10 -11.22
C SER A 81 9.33 18.65 -12.31
N THR A 82 10.35 17.86 -11.98
CA THR A 82 11.32 17.30 -12.93
C THR A 82 10.89 15.97 -13.55
N ARG A 83 9.74 15.40 -13.14
CA ARG A 83 9.24 14.16 -13.73
C ARG A 83 8.52 14.44 -15.05
N ASN A 84 8.73 13.57 -16.02
CA ASN A 84 8.06 13.62 -17.33
C ASN A 84 7.00 12.52 -17.39
N SER A 85 5.72 12.88 -17.56
CA SER A 85 4.63 11.91 -17.67
C SER A 85 4.75 10.93 -18.84
N LEU A 86 5.58 11.25 -19.85
CA LEU A 86 5.87 10.38 -20.99
C LEU A 86 6.99 9.35 -20.70
N ASP A 87 7.75 9.53 -19.62
CA ASP A 87 8.78 8.57 -19.22
C ASP A 87 8.18 7.56 -18.23
N GLU A 88 7.90 6.35 -18.74
CA GLU A 88 7.33 5.24 -17.97
C GLU A 88 8.14 4.90 -16.71
N SER A 89 9.46 5.12 -16.73
CA SER A 89 10.33 4.85 -15.58
C SER A 89 10.08 5.83 -14.41
N THR A 90 9.40 6.94 -14.65
CA THR A 90 9.11 7.98 -13.64
C THR A 90 7.68 7.96 -13.12
N LEU A 91 6.84 7.06 -13.64
CA LEU A 91 5.44 6.92 -13.23
C LEU A 91 5.32 6.70 -11.71
N GLY A 92 4.44 7.47 -11.08
CA GLY A 92 4.18 7.35 -9.65
C GLY A 92 3.32 6.12 -9.36
N PHE A 93 3.74 5.30 -8.40
CA PHE A 93 2.94 4.21 -7.85
C PHE A 93 2.57 4.52 -6.41
N GLY A 94 1.37 4.10 -6.02
CA GLY A 94 0.89 4.16 -4.65
C GLY A 94 0.49 2.77 -4.18
N TYR A 95 0.46 2.59 -2.87
CA TYR A 95 -0.07 1.39 -2.26
C TYR A 95 -0.95 1.81 -1.07
N PRO A 96 -2.07 1.11 -0.79
CA PRO A 96 -2.91 1.46 0.35
C PRO A 96 -2.20 1.18 1.68
N LYS A 97 -2.04 2.20 2.52
CA LYS A 97 -1.65 2.09 3.94
C LYS A 97 -2.58 2.94 4.81
N PHE A 98 -2.61 2.61 6.10
CA PHE A 98 -3.22 3.47 7.12
C PHE A 98 -2.21 4.52 7.59
N ILE A 99 -2.71 5.70 7.95
CA ILE A 99 -1.92 6.78 8.56
C ILE A 99 -2.50 7.09 9.94
N SER A 100 -1.66 7.34 10.94
CA SER A 100 -2.14 7.70 12.27
C SER A 100 -2.68 9.13 12.28
N HIS A 101 -3.62 9.40 13.20
CA HIS A 101 -4.10 10.77 13.41
C HIS A 101 -2.99 11.73 13.84
N GLU A 102 -1.99 11.24 14.57
CA GLU A 102 -0.83 12.05 14.94
C GLU A 102 -0.03 12.46 13.69
N GLU A 103 0.29 11.51 12.82
CA GLU A 103 1.10 11.76 11.62
C GLU A 103 0.39 12.68 10.63
N ILE A 104 -0.90 12.44 10.35
CA ILE A 104 -1.67 13.26 9.41
C ILE A 104 -1.86 14.71 9.91
N LYS A 105 -1.81 14.94 11.23
CA LYS A 105 -1.90 16.26 11.86
C LYS A 105 -0.56 16.99 11.93
N LYS A 106 0.58 16.33 11.73
CA LYS A 106 1.90 16.99 11.69
C LYS A 106 2.01 18.03 10.58
N ARG A 107 1.14 17.93 9.56
CA ARG A 107 0.99 18.95 8.53
C ARG A 107 -0.45 19.41 8.46
N ASN A 108 -0.67 20.59 7.91
CA ASN A 108 -2.00 21.19 7.75
C ASN A 108 -2.81 20.54 6.61
N TYR A 109 -2.76 19.22 6.46
CA TYR A 109 -3.53 18.46 5.46
C TYR A 109 -5.02 18.35 5.84
N ILE A 110 -5.32 18.42 7.13
CA ILE A 110 -6.69 18.41 7.66
C ILE A 110 -7.01 19.79 8.20
N ARG A 111 -8.10 20.38 7.72
CA ARG A 111 -8.70 21.61 8.26
C ARG A 111 -10.21 21.49 8.22
N ASP A 112 -10.88 21.80 9.32
CA ASP A 112 -12.35 21.79 9.44
C ASP A 112 -13.01 20.49 8.93
N ASN A 113 -12.47 19.33 9.37
CA ASN A 113 -12.89 17.98 8.93
C ASN A 113 -12.74 17.71 7.42
N CYS A 114 -11.96 18.52 6.69
CA CYS A 114 -11.66 18.33 5.28
C CYS A 114 -10.19 17.95 5.06
N ILE A 115 -9.94 16.97 4.19
CA ILE A 115 -8.61 16.61 3.70
C ILE A 115 -8.36 17.33 2.38
N PHE A 116 -7.27 18.11 2.30
CA PHE A 116 -6.90 18.82 1.08
C PHE A 116 -5.91 18.00 0.25
N ILE A 117 -6.31 17.62 -0.96
CA ILE A 117 -5.46 16.89 -1.93
C ILE A 117 -5.24 17.80 -3.14
N LYS A 118 -3.98 18.16 -3.41
CA LYS A 118 -3.59 18.86 -4.64
C LYS A 118 -3.09 17.83 -5.65
N ALA A 119 -3.77 17.69 -6.78
CA ALA A 119 -3.32 16.91 -7.92
C ALA A 119 -3.05 17.83 -9.11
N SER A 120 -2.02 17.52 -9.90
CA SER A 120 -1.77 18.13 -11.20
C SER A 120 -1.89 17.01 -12.23
N ILE A 121 -2.67 17.23 -13.29
CA ILE A 121 -2.93 16.23 -14.33
C ILE A 121 -2.33 16.76 -15.63
N GLU A 122 -1.41 16.00 -16.21
CA GLU A 122 -0.89 16.27 -17.55
C GLU A 122 -1.71 15.44 -18.55
N ILE A 123 -2.29 16.09 -19.57
CA ILE A 123 -3.06 15.43 -20.62
C ILE A 123 -2.15 15.26 -21.84
N PRO A 124 -1.81 14.03 -22.26
CA PRO A 124 -0.98 13.82 -23.44
C PRO A 124 -1.69 14.34 -24.71
N GLN A 125 -0.99 15.06 -25.57
CA GLN A 125 -1.53 15.68 -26.79
C GLN A 125 -1.99 14.68 -27.89
N LYS A 126 -1.94 13.36 -27.64
CA LYS A 126 -2.22 12.32 -28.66
C LYS A 126 -3.69 11.89 -28.80
N ILE A 127 -4.64 12.51 -28.11
CA ILE A 127 -6.09 12.23 -28.27
C ILE A 127 -6.78 13.37 -29.04
N MET A 128 -6.18 13.79 -30.14
CA MET A 128 -6.84 14.56 -31.19
C MET A 128 -6.37 14.00 -32.53
N GLY A 129 -6.96 12.88 -32.92
CA GLY A 129 -6.87 12.26 -34.23
C GLY A 129 -8.26 11.84 -34.65
#